data_AF-A0A6N9TP11-F1
#
_entry.id   AF-A0A6N9TP11-F1
#
_cell.length_a   1.000
_cell.length_b   1.000
_cell.length_c   1.000
_cell.angle_alpha   90.00
_cell.angle_beta   90.00
_cell.angle_gamma   90.00
#
_symmetry.space_group_name_H-M   'P 1'
#
loop_
_entity.id
_entity.type
_entity.pdbx_description
1 polymer ?
#
loop_
_entity_poly.entity_id
_entity_poly.type
_entity_poly.pdbx_seq_one_letter_code
_entity_poly.pdbx_strand_id
1 'polypeptide(L)'
;MTVRKISAAYAGGTVGALVGSLLLWLLGSAGVTAMMGVAIHPRLTAAWLYPRLVWGGLWGLLFLVPLLRGRPVARGLVFGLAPSAAMLAVVFPGTGKGVLGVGLGALTPLLVLAMNAVWGVTASLWERSG
;
A
#
# COMPACT_ATOMS: atom_id res chain seq x y z
N MET A 1 -8.43 -23.65 -6.63
CA MET A 1 -8.31 -22.17 -6.66
C MET A 1 -8.60 -21.73 -8.08
N THR A 2 -9.69 -21.01 -8.35
CA THR A 2 -10.13 -20.70 -9.73
C THR A 2 -9.43 -19.45 -10.26
N VAL A 3 -9.15 -19.40 -11.57
CA VAL A 3 -8.54 -18.23 -12.26
C VAL A 3 -9.26 -16.92 -11.89
N ARG A 4 -10.59 -16.93 -11.81
CA ARG A 4 -11.40 -15.78 -11.41
C ARG A 4 -11.01 -15.17 -10.05
N LYS A 5 -10.71 -16.00 -9.05
CA LYS A 5 -10.31 -15.52 -7.71
C LYS A 5 -8.93 -14.89 -7.75
N ILE A 6 -8.01 -15.50 -8.49
CA ILE A 6 -6.64 -14.99 -8.68
C ILE A 6 -6.70 -13.62 -9.37
N SER A 7 -7.48 -13.51 -10.44
CA SER A 7 -7.64 -12.23 -11.15
C SER A 7 -8.30 -11.16 -10.28
N ALA A 8 -9.34 -11.52 -9.50
CA ALA A 8 -10.00 -10.58 -8.60
C ALA A 8 -9.07 -10.07 -7.49
N ALA A 9 -8.23 -10.95 -6.92
CA ALA A 9 -7.24 -10.58 -5.91
C ALA A 9 -6.15 -9.67 -6.46
N TYR A 10 -5.60 -9.99 -7.65
CA TYR A 10 -4.61 -9.14 -8.31
C TYR A 10 -5.20 -7.78 -8.71
N ALA A 11 -6.39 -7.78 -9.31
CA ALA A 11 -7.10 -6.54 -9.68
C ALA A 11 -7.41 -5.69 -8.45
N GLY A 12 -7.89 -6.31 -7.36
CA GLY A 12 -8.15 -5.63 -6.09
C GLY A 12 -6.89 -5.00 -5.49
N GLY A 13 -5.77 -5.73 -5.48
CA GLY A 13 -4.48 -5.17 -5.05
C GLY A 13 -4.00 -4.01 -5.93
N THR A 14 -4.24 -4.10 -7.25
CA THR A 14 -3.89 -3.03 -8.21
C THR A 14 -4.74 -1.78 -7.98
N VAL A 15 -6.06 -1.95 -7.80
CA VAL A 15 -6.99 -0.84 -7.49
C VAL A 15 -6.64 -0.21 -6.14
N GLY A 16 -6.38 -1.02 -5.12
CA GLY A 16 -5.91 -0.53 -3.81
C GLY A 16 -4.63 0.30 -3.94
N ALA A 17 -3.71 -0.11 -4.82
CA ALA A 17 -2.44 0.61 -5.00
C ALA A 17 -2.61 1.90 -5.78
N LEU A 18 -3.56 1.94 -6.72
CA LEU A 18 -3.97 3.18 -7.38
C LEU A 18 -4.55 4.16 -6.35
N VAL A 19 -5.52 3.73 -5.53
CA VAL A 19 -6.14 4.57 -4.50
C VAL A 19 -5.11 5.07 -3.50
N GLY A 20 -4.27 4.18 -2.94
CA GLY A 20 -3.21 4.56 -2.01
C GLY A 20 -2.17 5.51 -2.62
N SER A 21 -1.84 5.33 -3.91
CA SER A 21 -0.89 6.21 -4.60
C SER A 21 -1.48 7.60 -4.88
N LEU A 22 -2.74 7.68 -5.31
CA LEU A 22 -3.42 8.95 -5.53
C LEU A 22 -3.61 9.71 -4.21
N LEU A 23 -3.95 9.01 -3.13
CA LEU A 23 -4.05 9.61 -1.80
C LEU A 23 -2.70 10.15 -1.33
N LEU A 24 -1.62 9.38 -1.47
CA LEU A 24 -0.28 9.83 -1.11
C LEU A 24 0.17 11.04 -1.94
N TRP A 25 -0.13 11.04 -3.24
CA TRP A 25 0.15 12.17 -4.11
C TRP A 25 -0.63 13.42 -3.69
N LEU A 26 -1.92 13.28 -3.37
CA LEU A 26 -2.77 14.37 -2.90
C LEU A 26 -2.26 14.96 -1.57
N LEU A 27 -1.88 14.10 -0.61
CA LEU A 27 -1.29 14.55 0.66
C LEU A 27 0.06 15.25 0.45
N GLY A 28 0.86 14.76 -0.50
CA GLY A 28 2.15 15.35 -0.86
C GLY A 28 2.03 16.69 -1.58
N SER A 29 1.03 16.86 -2.46
CA SER A 29 0.76 18.10 -3.19
C SER A 29 0.09 19.16 -2.34
N ALA A 30 -0.76 18.75 -1.39
CA ALA A 30 -1.36 19.63 -0.38
C ALA A 30 -0.40 20.04 0.74
N GLY A 31 0.84 19.52 0.76
CA GLY A 31 1.85 19.84 1.77
C GLY A 31 1.64 19.16 3.12
N VAL A 32 0.65 18.27 3.26
CA VAL A 32 0.34 17.57 4.52
C VAL A 32 1.52 16.70 4.98
N THR A 33 2.22 16.06 4.03
CA THR A 33 3.42 15.28 4.35
C THR A 33 4.54 16.16 4.93
N ALA A 34 4.73 17.37 4.40
CA ALA A 34 5.67 18.34 4.95
C ALA A 34 5.25 18.84 6.35
N MET A 35 3.96 19.08 6.58
CA MET A 35 3.44 19.45 7.90
C MET A 35 3.70 18.35 8.96
N MET A 36 3.71 17.09 8.54
CA MET A 36 4.08 15.94 9.38
C MET A 36 5.61 15.77 9.54
N GLY A 37 6.43 16.66 8.97
CA GLY A 37 7.89 16.53 8.96
C GLY A 37 8.38 15.34 8.12
N VAL A 38 7.57 14.87 7.16
CA VAL A 38 7.87 13.73 6.30
C VAL A 38 8.25 14.22 4.89
N ALA A 39 9.49 13.98 4.48
CA ALA A 39 10.05 14.36 3.18
C ALA A 39 9.60 13.40 2.05
N ILE A 40 8.28 13.21 1.91
CA ILE A 40 7.66 12.42 0.84
C ILE A 40 6.79 13.35 -0.01
N HIS A 41 7.32 13.73 -1.17
CA HIS A 41 6.62 14.55 -2.17
C HIS A 41 6.72 13.86 -3.54
N PRO A 42 5.87 12.87 -3.80
CA PRO A 42 5.92 12.18 -5.07
C PRO A 42 5.40 13.07 -6.20
N ARG A 43 6.04 12.99 -7.36
CA ARG A 43 5.47 13.49 -8.60
C ARG A 43 4.64 12.38 -9.24
N LEU A 44 3.42 12.69 -9.68
CA LEU A 44 2.54 11.74 -10.35
C LEU A 44 3.05 11.47 -11.76
N THR A 45 4.04 10.59 -11.89
CA THR A 45 4.61 10.16 -13.16
C THR A 45 4.34 8.68 -13.39
N ALA A 46 4.29 8.26 -14.66
CA ALA A 46 4.12 6.85 -15.02
C ALA A 46 5.24 5.98 -14.41
N ALA A 47 6.48 6.46 -14.43
CA ALA A 47 7.63 5.75 -13.85
C ALA A 47 7.50 5.51 -12.33
N TRP A 48 6.82 6.41 -11.62
CA TRP A 48 6.58 6.28 -10.19
C TRP A 48 5.35 5.40 -9.88
N LEU A 49 4.28 5.55 -10.68
CA LEU A 49 3.00 4.87 -10.45
C LEU A 49 3.03 3.41 -10.89
N TYR A 50 3.59 3.12 -12.06
CA TYR A 50 3.60 1.79 -12.66
C TYR A 50 4.13 0.68 -11.72
N PRO A 51 5.34 0.80 -11.12
CA PRO A 51 5.84 -0.24 -10.23
C PRO A 51 4.93 -0.43 -9.00
N ARG A 52 4.29 0.63 -8.51
CA ARG A 52 3.37 0.55 -7.35
C ARG A 52 2.10 -0.23 -7.68
N LEU A 53 1.57 -0.06 -8.89
CA LEU A 53 0.42 -0.83 -9.35
C LEU A 53 0.75 -2.32 -9.48
N VAL A 54 1.90 -2.65 -10.08
CA VAL A 54 2.37 -4.03 -10.23
C VAL A 54 2.59 -4.68 -8.86
N TRP A 55 3.37 -4.04 -7.99
CA TRP A 55 3.62 -4.56 -6.64
C TRP A 55 2.34 -4.63 -5.81
N GLY A 56 1.46 -3.65 -5.94
CA GLY A 56 0.15 -3.65 -5.32
C GLY A 56 -0.70 -4.86 -5.72
N GLY A 57 -0.72 -5.19 -7.01
CA GLY A 57 -1.40 -6.39 -7.51
C GLY A 57 -0.78 -7.68 -6.98
N LEU A 58 0.56 -7.77 -6.96
CA LEU A 58 1.27 -8.94 -6.41
C LEU A 58 0.96 -9.15 -4.92
N TRP A 59 1.00 -8.09 -4.11
CA TRP A 59 0.59 -8.16 -2.70
C TRP A 59 -0.90 -8.46 -2.55
N GLY A 60 -1.72 -8.09 -3.54
CA GLY A 60 -3.14 -8.44 -3.61
C GLY A 60 -3.39 -9.95 -3.60
N LEU A 61 -2.44 -10.76 -4.08
CA LEU A 61 -2.55 -12.23 -4.06
C LEU A 61 -2.63 -12.80 -2.62
N LEU A 62 -2.20 -12.06 -1.60
CA LEU A 62 -2.40 -12.45 -0.19
C LEU A 62 -3.89 -12.63 0.16
N PHE A 63 -4.80 -11.92 -0.53
CA PHE A 63 -6.24 -12.08 -0.36
C PHE A 63 -6.79 -13.43 -0.86
N LEU A 64 -5.95 -14.30 -1.40
CA LEU A 64 -6.32 -15.69 -1.71
C LEU A 64 -6.26 -16.58 -0.47
N VAL A 65 -5.49 -16.16 0.55
CA VAL A 65 -5.38 -16.86 1.84
C VAL A 65 -6.73 -16.76 2.59
N PRO A 66 -7.26 -17.88 3.13
CA PRO A 66 -8.56 -17.95 3.78
C PRO A 66 -8.66 -17.26 5.16
N LEU A 67 -7.86 -16.24 5.45
CA LEU A 67 -7.83 -15.57 6.74
C LEU A 67 -8.84 -14.41 6.80
N LEU A 68 -9.54 -14.25 7.93
CA LEU A 68 -10.45 -13.12 8.24
C LEU A 68 -11.54 -12.83 7.18
N ARG A 69 -12.01 -13.86 6.45
CA ARG A 69 -13.00 -13.70 5.36
C ARG A 69 -14.30 -12.96 5.74
N GLY A 70 -14.76 -13.10 6.98
CA GLY A 70 -15.96 -12.42 7.48
C GLY A 70 -15.77 -10.94 7.86
N ARG A 71 -14.52 -10.44 7.89
CA ARG A 71 -14.18 -9.10 8.37
C ARG A 71 -13.28 -8.39 7.35
N PRO A 72 -13.83 -7.88 6.23
CA PRO A 72 -13.03 -7.35 5.12
C PRO A 72 -12.12 -6.19 5.52
N VAL A 73 -12.57 -5.31 6.41
CA VAL A 73 -11.74 -4.20 6.91
C VAL A 73 -10.55 -4.73 7.70
N ALA A 74 -10.78 -5.60 8.70
CA ALA A 74 -9.71 -6.18 9.50
C ALA A 74 -8.74 -7.03 8.65
N ARG A 75 -9.27 -7.76 7.67
CA ARG A 75 -8.48 -8.52 6.70
C ARG A 75 -7.56 -7.62 5.90
N GLY A 76 -8.08 -6.50 5.40
CA GLY A 76 -7.32 -5.49 4.69
C GLY A 76 -6.20 -4.89 5.54
N LEU A 77 -6.51 -4.53 6.79
CA LEU A 77 -5.50 -4.00 7.71
C LEU A 77 -4.38 -5.01 7.98
N VAL A 78 -4.71 -6.27 8.26
CA VAL A 78 -3.73 -7.33 8.53
C VAL A 78 -2.86 -7.60 7.32
N PHE A 79 -3.45 -7.74 6.13
CA PHE A 79 -2.66 -7.98 4.92
C PHE A 79 -1.89 -6.75 4.45
N GLY A 80 -2.32 -5.54 4.80
CA GLY A 80 -1.56 -4.29 4.61
C GLY A 80 -0.28 -4.22 5.45
N LEU A 81 -0.16 -5.01 6.52
CA LEU A 81 1.07 -5.07 7.32
C LEU A 81 2.23 -5.71 6.55
N ALA A 82 1.97 -6.67 5.65
CA ALA A 82 3.02 -7.33 4.88
C ALA A 82 3.77 -6.38 3.93
N PRO A 83 3.11 -5.61 3.03
CA PRO A 83 3.79 -4.61 2.22
C PRO A 83 4.37 -3.47 3.07
N SER A 84 3.76 -3.12 4.21
CA SER A 84 4.33 -2.13 5.13
C SER A 84 5.66 -2.60 5.72
N ALA A 85 5.72 -3.84 6.20
CA ALA A 85 6.93 -4.43 6.75
C ALA A 85 8.03 -4.51 5.68
N ALA A 86 7.69 -4.95 4.46
CA ALA A 86 8.62 -4.97 3.34
C ALA A 86 9.15 -3.56 3.01
N MET A 87 8.28 -2.55 2.98
CA MET A 87 8.70 -1.17 2.71
C MET A 87 9.64 -0.64 3.80
N LEU A 88 9.30 -0.85 5.07
CA LEU A 88 10.01 -0.29 6.22
C LEU A 88 11.33 -1.02 6.53
N ALA A 89 11.36 -2.34 6.34
CA ALA A 89 12.50 -3.18 6.71
C ALA A 89 13.43 -3.52 5.53
N VAL A 90 12.96 -3.43 4.28
CA VAL A 90 13.75 -3.80 3.09
C VAL A 90 13.95 -2.61 2.15
N VAL A 91 12.86 -1.98 1.70
CA VAL A 91 12.94 -0.96 0.65
C VAL A 91 13.61 0.33 1.15
N PHE A 92 13.23 0.84 2.32
CA PHE A 92 13.84 2.05 2.87
C PHE A 92 15.31 1.88 3.22
N PRO A 93 15.75 0.81 3.90
CA PRO A 93 17.18 0.55 4.10
C PRO A 93 17.95 0.42 2.78
N GLY A 94 17.42 -0.33 1.81
CA GLY A 94 18.05 -0.53 0.51
C GLY A 94 18.15 0.75 -0.34
N THR A 95 17.39 1.80 -0.01
CA THR A 95 17.45 3.11 -0.68
C THR A 95 18.17 4.18 0.15
N GLY A 96 18.84 3.79 1.24
CA GLY A 96 19.63 4.70 2.08
C GLY A 96 18.79 5.61 3.00
N LYS A 97 17.50 5.31 3.19
CA LYS A 97 16.56 6.13 3.98
C LYS A 97 16.47 5.73 5.46
N GLY A 98 17.29 4.78 5.87
CA GLY A 98 17.31 4.21 7.21
C GLY A 98 16.19 3.19 7.45
N VAL A 99 16.36 2.40 8.52
CA VAL A 99 15.33 1.45 8.99
C VAL A 99 14.09 2.23 9.43
N LEU A 100 12.90 1.72 9.06
CA LEU A 100 11.61 2.41 9.22
C LEU A 100 11.47 3.73 8.40
N GLY A 101 12.45 4.11 7.59
CA GLY A 101 12.39 5.36 6.84
C GLY A 101 12.56 6.60 7.71
N VAL A 102 13.20 6.49 8.87
CA VAL A 102 13.47 7.62 9.78
C VAL A 102 14.24 8.76 9.12
N GLY A 103 15.04 8.47 8.10
CA GLY A 103 15.74 9.49 7.30
C GLY A 103 14.81 10.37 6.47
N LEU A 104 13.54 9.96 6.28
CA LEU A 104 12.50 10.77 5.65
C LEU A 104 11.66 11.54 6.68
N GLY A 105 11.84 11.31 7.98
CA GLY A 105 11.04 11.90 9.06
C GLY A 105 10.50 10.84 10.03
N ALA A 106 10.38 11.19 11.31
CA ALA A 106 9.97 10.26 12.37
C ALA A 106 8.56 9.68 12.17
N LEU A 107 7.66 10.39 11.48
CA LEU A 107 6.29 9.95 11.19
C LEU A 107 6.15 9.13 9.91
N THR A 108 7.24 8.91 9.16
CA THR A 108 7.24 8.06 7.95
C THR A 108 6.66 6.66 8.16
N PRO A 109 6.96 5.93 9.26
CA PRO A 109 6.42 4.60 9.47
C PRO A 109 4.89 4.61 9.60
N LEU A 110 4.36 5.61 10.32
CA LEU A 110 2.93 5.78 10.51
C LEU A 110 2.23 6.12 9.18
N LEU A 111 2.83 6.98 8.36
CA LEU A 111 2.31 7.29 7.03
C LEU A 111 2.29 6.05 6.13
N VAL A 112 3.35 5.23 6.14
CA VAL A 112 3.40 3.97 5.36
C VAL A 112 2.31 3.01 5.81
N LEU A 113 2.12 2.84 7.13
CA LEU A 113 1.06 1.99 7.68
C LEU A 113 -0.32 2.51 7.27
N ALA A 114 -0.56 3.81 7.34
CA ALA A 114 -1.84 4.41 6.94
C ALA A 114 -2.12 4.21 5.45
N MET A 115 -1.13 4.43 4.57
CA MET A 115 -1.32 4.23 3.12
C MET A 115 -1.56 2.76 2.77
N ASN A 116 -0.85 1.83 3.43
CA ASN A 116 -1.07 0.40 3.22
C ASN A 116 -2.37 -0.11 3.86
N ALA A 117 -2.85 0.53 4.92
CA ALA A 117 -4.18 0.28 5.46
C ALA A 117 -5.26 0.65 4.44
N VAL A 118 -5.15 1.82 3.81
CA VAL A 118 -6.06 2.22 2.72
C VAL A 118 -5.97 1.21 1.57
N TRP A 119 -4.76 0.88 1.10
CA TRP A 119 -4.54 -0.15 0.08
C TRP A 119 -5.25 -1.47 0.42
N GLY A 120 -4.99 -2.00 1.62
CA GLY A 120 -5.47 -3.31 2.03
C GLY A 120 -6.99 -3.35 2.20
N VAL A 121 -7.59 -2.31 2.77
CA VAL A 121 -9.04 -2.19 2.91
C VAL A 121 -9.70 -2.11 1.53
N THR A 122 -9.19 -1.27 0.62
CA THR A 122 -9.70 -1.17 -0.75
C THR A 122 -9.57 -2.50 -1.48
N ALA A 123 -8.42 -3.16 -1.41
CA ALA A 123 -8.19 -4.46 -2.05
C ALA A 123 -9.11 -5.55 -1.50
N SER A 124 -9.33 -5.58 -0.18
CA SER A 124 -10.24 -6.57 0.44
C SER A 124 -11.70 -6.37 0.05
N LEU A 125 -12.14 -5.12 -0.09
CA LEU A 125 -13.51 -4.81 -0.49
C LEU A 125 -13.73 -5.16 -1.96
N TRP A 126 -12.73 -4.87 -2.81
CA TRP A 126 -12.77 -5.22 -4.23
C TRP A 126 -12.81 -6.73 -4.45
N GLU A 127 -11.93 -7.51 -3.80
CA GLU A 127 -11.90 -8.97 -3.93
C GLU A 127 -13.23 -9.62 -3.54
N ARG A 128 -13.92 -9.06 -2.54
CA ARG A 128 -15.24 -9.56 -2.12
C ARG A 128 -16.35 -9.31 -3.15
N SER A 129 -16.17 -8.34 -4.04
CA SER A 129 -17.19 -7.94 -5.03
C SER A 129 -17.12 -8.73 -6.35
N GLY A 130 -16.06 -9.50 -6.61
CA GLY A 130 -15.87 -10.30 -7.83
C GLY A 130 -15.88 -11.81 -7.61
#